data_AF-A0A8J2ZCT3-F1
#
_entry.id   AF-A0A8J2ZCT3-F1
#
_cell.length_a   1.000
_cell.length_b   1.000
_cell.length_c   1.000
_cell.angle_alpha   90.00
_cell.angle_beta   90.00
_cell.angle_gamma   90.00
#
_symmetry.space_group_name_H-M   'P 1'
#
loop_
_entity.id
_entity.type
_entity.pdbx_description
1 polymer ?
#
loop_
_entity_poly.entity_id
_entity_poly.type
_entity_poly.pdbx_seq_one_letter_code
_entity_poly.pdbx_strand_id
1 'polypeptide(L)'
;MPRLRRPLAALTAASLLLTACTTREMRIGADDGSDACYQRRVQLDSTGDFFAEDIIRGAVIGAAGGAILGGLIAAARGGRGGDVAAGAGIGALAGGAAGAVGGYLTARQRQARDQAELTALIGNDLARENAELERAQLAFDLLMDCRFQQAAAIREAHRRGALPTPAAQAQLARLREQAQADIALARLVNQRIATRGAEFDTAIATIAPDVKADYEARKAAAQRTVVSAQARQPVVVRLRPDPNAPEVARVAAREPVRLRPATAGFAKVETESGQVIGYAPANAFGTRATGAPVRLGAAPPVPPPAAGATDARSLAASNIARRDNFAESVGTAEAALRGGGGFELAT
;
A
#
# COMPACT_ATOMS: atom_id res chain seq x y z
N MET A 1 11.96 -6.21 59.07
CA MET A 1 11.94 -6.93 57.78
C MET A 1 11.29 -6.06 56.70
N PRO A 2 12.06 -5.38 55.83
CA PRO A 2 11.52 -4.79 54.61
C PRO A 2 12.11 -5.45 53.35
N ARG A 3 11.46 -5.22 52.20
CA ARG A 3 11.94 -5.39 50.80
C ARG A 3 11.42 -6.61 50.01
N LEU A 4 10.14 -6.55 49.62
CA LEU A 4 9.66 -7.12 48.35
C LEU A 4 8.85 -6.07 47.58
N ARG A 5 9.53 -5.09 46.97
CA ARG A 5 8.91 -4.14 46.01
C ARG A 5 9.80 -3.80 44.82
N ARG A 6 10.82 -4.62 44.52
CA ARG A 6 11.81 -4.35 43.45
C ARG A 6 11.80 -5.23 42.18
N PRO A 7 10.92 -6.23 41.94
CA PRO A 7 11.00 -6.99 40.68
C PRO A 7 10.19 -6.41 39.50
N LEU A 8 9.19 -5.54 39.71
CA LEU A 8 8.33 -5.08 38.60
C LEU A 8 8.96 -4.01 37.68
N ALA A 9 9.90 -3.20 38.19
CA ALA A 9 10.55 -2.15 37.40
C ALA A 9 11.64 -2.70 36.46
N ALA A 10 12.23 -3.86 36.79
CA ALA A 10 13.27 -4.49 35.97
C ALA A 10 12.70 -5.24 34.75
N LEU A 11 11.49 -5.82 34.88
CA LEU A 11 10.81 -6.54 33.79
C LEU A 11 10.25 -5.62 32.69
N THR A 12 9.92 -4.36 33.02
CA THR A 12 9.46 -3.35 32.06
C THR A 12 10.62 -2.71 31.28
N ALA A 13 11.79 -2.54 31.91
CA ALA A 13 12.99 -2.07 31.21
C ALA A 13 13.58 -3.13 30.24
N ALA A 14 13.50 -4.42 30.59
CA ALA A 14 13.99 -5.50 29.74
C ALA A 14 13.13 -5.73 28.48
N SER A 15 11.83 -5.42 28.51
CA SER A 15 10.92 -5.58 27.37
C SER A 15 11.05 -4.47 26.31
N LEU A 16 11.62 -3.31 26.66
CA LEU A 16 11.94 -2.23 25.73
C LEU A 16 13.27 -2.42 24.99
N LEU A 17 14.16 -3.27 25.48
CA LEU A 17 15.45 -3.57 24.85
C LEU A 17 15.40 -4.72 23.83
N LEU A 18 14.30 -5.49 23.80
CA LEU A 18 14.11 -6.62 22.87
C LEU A 18 13.44 -6.22 21.53
N THR A 19 13.01 -4.96 21.35
CA THR A 19 12.28 -4.50 20.15
C THR A 19 13.11 -3.71 19.14
N ALA A 20 14.38 -3.42 19.41
CA ALA A 20 15.16 -2.50 18.59
C ALA A 20 16.47 -3.12 18.07
N CYS A 21 16.36 -4.02 17.08
CA CYS A 21 17.36 -4.21 16.03
C CYS A 21 16.78 -5.17 14.97
N THR A 22 15.73 -4.76 14.23
CA THR A 22 15.40 -5.49 12.99
C THR A 22 16.39 -5.08 11.91
N THR A 23 17.41 -5.90 11.66
CA THR A 23 18.37 -5.66 10.57
C THR A 23 17.66 -5.88 9.23
N ARG A 24 18.19 -5.25 8.17
CA ARG A 24 17.69 -5.45 6.80
C ARG A 24 17.61 -6.94 6.44
N GLU A 25 18.64 -7.71 6.77
CA GLU A 25 18.68 -9.15 6.50
C GLU A 25 17.54 -9.92 7.21
N MET A 26 17.15 -9.51 8.41
CA MET A 26 16.01 -10.13 9.11
C MET A 26 14.66 -9.75 8.48
N ARG A 27 14.56 -8.62 7.77
CA ARG A 27 13.32 -8.18 7.12
C ARG A 27 13.16 -8.72 5.70
N ILE A 28 14.22 -8.71 4.92
CA ILE A 28 14.16 -9.00 3.47
C ILE A 28 15.04 -10.18 3.01
N GLY A 29 15.76 -10.81 3.94
CA GLY A 29 16.72 -11.88 3.66
C GLY A 29 18.11 -11.36 3.30
N ALA A 30 19.10 -12.26 3.27
CA ALA A 30 20.43 -11.96 2.73
C ALA A 30 20.42 -12.06 1.19
N ASP A 31 21.32 -11.31 0.53
CA ASP A 31 21.56 -11.46 -0.91
C ASP A 31 22.47 -12.66 -1.16
N ASP A 32 21.89 -13.78 -1.55
CA ASP A 32 22.62 -14.98 -1.95
C ASP A 32 22.92 -15.03 -3.46
N GLY A 33 22.60 -13.95 -4.19
CA GLY A 33 22.76 -13.84 -5.64
C GLY A 33 21.73 -14.63 -6.46
N SER A 34 20.81 -15.36 -5.83
CA SER A 34 19.82 -16.18 -6.53
C SER A 34 18.57 -15.40 -6.97
N ASP A 35 18.25 -14.31 -6.29
CA ASP A 35 17.06 -13.51 -6.55
C ASP A 35 17.37 -12.28 -7.43
N ALA A 36 17.10 -12.42 -8.73
CA ALA A 36 17.28 -11.32 -9.67
C ALA A 36 16.42 -10.09 -9.34
N CYS A 37 15.34 -10.21 -8.55
CA CYS A 37 14.51 -9.08 -8.14
C CYS A 37 14.97 -8.43 -6.81
N TYR A 38 16.00 -8.96 -6.14
CA TYR A 38 16.41 -8.54 -4.80
C TYR A 38 16.73 -7.04 -4.70
N GLN A 39 17.44 -6.48 -5.69
CA GLN A 39 17.76 -5.04 -5.69
C GLN A 39 16.51 -4.14 -5.68
N ARG A 40 15.41 -4.57 -6.32
CA ARG A 40 14.13 -3.84 -6.30
C ARG A 40 13.45 -3.95 -4.92
N ARG A 41 13.57 -5.12 -4.27
CA ARG A 41 13.11 -5.33 -2.89
C ARG A 41 13.86 -4.44 -1.90
N VAL A 42 15.18 -4.32 -2.04
CA VAL A 42 16.01 -3.43 -1.22
C VAL A 42 15.58 -1.97 -1.39
N GLN A 43 15.29 -1.53 -2.62
CA GLN A 43 14.78 -0.18 -2.87
C GLN A 43 13.45 0.06 -2.15
N LEU A 44 12.51 -0.89 -2.25
CA LEU A 44 11.23 -0.79 -1.54
C LEU A 44 11.42 -0.75 -0.02
N ASP A 45 12.24 -1.63 0.55
CA ASP A 45 12.56 -1.64 2.00
C ASP A 45 13.18 -0.29 2.44
N SER A 46 14.08 0.28 1.64
CA SER A 46 14.72 1.57 1.95
C SER A 46 13.73 2.74 1.99
N THR A 47 12.71 2.73 1.12
CA THR A 47 11.61 3.71 1.22
C THR A 47 10.79 3.47 2.48
N GLY A 48 10.59 2.20 2.85
CA GLY A 48 9.99 1.82 4.11
C GLY A 48 10.73 2.38 5.33
N ASP A 49 12.07 2.41 5.31
CA ASP A 49 12.87 2.99 6.39
C ASP A 49 12.65 4.50 6.49
N PHE A 50 12.56 5.23 5.37
CA PHE A 50 12.20 6.65 5.38
C PHE A 50 10.85 6.91 6.08
N PHE A 51 9.82 6.10 5.78
CA PHE A 51 8.50 6.26 6.41
C PHE A 51 8.45 5.72 7.84
N ALA A 52 9.42 4.91 8.26
CA ALA A 52 9.57 4.46 9.65
C ALA A 52 10.29 5.49 10.52
N GLU A 53 11.15 6.33 9.93
CA GLU A 53 11.78 7.42 10.65
C GLU A 53 10.72 8.45 11.07
N ASP A 54 10.74 8.82 12.35
CA ASP A 54 9.88 9.87 12.89
C ASP A 54 10.01 11.15 12.04
N ILE A 55 8.89 11.77 11.64
CA ILE A 55 8.90 13.10 10.98
C ILE A 55 9.68 14.10 11.86
N ILE A 56 9.58 13.91 13.16
CA ILE A 56 10.20 14.71 14.19
C ILE A 56 11.36 13.89 14.75
N ARG A 57 12.57 14.02 14.20
CA ARG A 57 13.82 13.44 14.77
C ARG A 57 14.16 13.92 16.21
N GLY A 58 13.19 14.39 17.00
CA GLY A 58 13.35 14.89 18.37
C GLY A 58 12.07 14.95 19.23
N ALA A 59 10.94 14.37 18.81
CA ALA A 59 9.76 14.24 19.68
C ALA A 59 9.45 12.76 19.92
N VAL A 60 10.25 12.16 20.78
CA VAL A 60 9.85 10.95 21.52
C VAL A 60 8.67 11.36 22.40
N ILE A 61 7.45 11.32 21.87
CA ILE A 61 6.16 11.13 22.56
C ILE A 61 5.17 10.75 21.44
N GLY A 62 4.82 9.46 21.38
CA GLY A 62 3.73 9.00 20.52
C GLY A 62 3.62 7.49 20.34
N ALA A 63 4.74 6.77 20.21
CA ALA A 63 4.70 5.33 19.93
C ALA A 63 4.33 4.46 21.16
N ALA A 64 4.52 4.96 22.38
CA ALA A 64 4.11 4.23 23.59
C ALA A 64 2.58 4.26 23.84
N GLY A 65 1.83 5.17 23.20
CA GLY A 65 0.41 5.38 23.50
C GLY A 65 -0.53 4.29 22.97
N GLY A 66 -0.33 3.81 21.74
CA GLY A 66 -1.25 2.87 21.09
C GLY A 66 -1.27 1.47 21.73
N ALA A 67 -0.09 0.97 22.10
CA ALA A 67 0.04 -0.33 22.79
C ALA A 67 -0.46 -0.26 24.25
N ILE A 68 -0.25 0.88 24.94
CA ILE A 68 -0.71 1.08 26.32
C ILE A 68 -2.23 1.26 26.38
N LEU A 69 -2.85 2.04 25.48
CA LEU A 69 -4.31 2.20 25.47
C LEU A 69 -5.06 0.95 25.01
N GLY A 70 -4.55 0.24 23.99
CA GLY A 70 -5.12 -1.03 23.54
C GLY A 70 -5.08 -2.10 24.63
N GLY A 71 -3.99 -2.16 25.40
CA GLY A 71 -3.87 -3.01 26.58
C GLY A 71 -4.78 -2.58 27.74
N LEU A 72 -4.93 -1.27 28.01
CA LEU A 72 -5.78 -0.75 29.08
C LEU A 72 -7.28 -0.94 28.81
N ILE A 73 -7.73 -0.84 27.56
CA ILE A 73 -9.12 -1.08 27.16
C ILE A 73 -9.47 -2.58 27.22
N ALA A 74 -8.54 -3.46 26.85
CA ALA A 74 -8.69 -4.91 27.00
C ALA A 74 -8.73 -5.32 28.50
N ALA A 75 -7.92 -4.66 29.33
CA ALA A 75 -7.94 -4.84 30.79
C ALA A 75 -9.23 -4.30 31.44
N ALA A 76 -9.74 -3.15 30.98
CA ALA A 76 -10.98 -2.55 31.48
C ALA A 76 -12.25 -3.36 31.12
N ARG A 77 -12.19 -4.18 30.06
CA ARG A 77 -13.26 -5.14 29.69
C ARG A 77 -13.09 -6.52 30.33
N GLY A 78 -12.15 -6.68 31.27
CA GLY A 78 -11.98 -7.90 32.07
C GLY A 78 -11.08 -8.97 31.44
N GLY A 79 -10.32 -8.66 30.38
CA GLY A 79 -9.39 -9.62 29.77
C GLY A 79 -8.22 -9.97 30.70
N ARG A 80 -7.81 -11.24 30.73
CA ARG A 80 -6.64 -11.73 31.49
C ARG A 80 -5.64 -12.40 30.54
N GLY A 81 -4.34 -12.12 30.71
CA GLY A 81 -3.28 -12.87 30.02
C GLY A 81 -3.24 -12.64 28.51
N GLY A 82 -3.15 -13.72 27.72
CA GLY A 82 -2.89 -13.72 26.27
C GLY A 82 -3.81 -12.83 25.43
N ASP A 83 -5.01 -12.53 25.91
CA ASP A 83 -5.97 -11.62 25.25
C ASP A 83 -5.56 -10.14 25.33
N VAL A 84 -4.76 -9.76 26.33
CA VAL A 84 -4.17 -8.41 26.44
C VAL A 84 -3.01 -8.26 25.46
N ALA A 85 -2.26 -9.34 25.20
CA ALA A 85 -1.18 -9.36 24.20
C ALA A 85 -1.73 -9.40 22.76
N ALA A 86 -2.78 -10.19 22.51
CA ALA A 86 -3.51 -10.18 21.25
C ALA A 86 -4.26 -8.83 21.03
N GLY A 87 -4.83 -8.26 22.10
CA GLY A 87 -5.43 -6.93 22.10
C GLY A 87 -4.43 -5.79 21.90
N ALA A 88 -3.18 -5.95 22.32
CA ALA A 88 -2.09 -5.01 22.02
C ALA A 88 -1.62 -5.11 20.56
N GLY A 89 -1.57 -6.32 19.99
CA GLY A 89 -1.26 -6.55 18.57
C GLY A 89 -2.34 -6.02 17.62
N ILE A 90 -3.62 -6.16 17.97
CA ILE A 90 -4.75 -5.65 17.18
C ILE A 90 -5.04 -4.16 17.49
N GLY A 91 -4.84 -3.73 18.73
CA GLY A 91 -4.97 -2.32 19.16
C GLY A 91 -3.91 -1.40 18.57
N ALA A 92 -2.71 -1.91 18.31
CA ALA A 92 -1.69 -1.21 17.52
C ALA A 92 -2.11 -1.03 16.05
N LEU A 93 -2.91 -1.94 15.49
CA LEU A 93 -3.36 -1.89 14.09
C LEU A 93 -4.62 -1.05 13.85
N ALA A 94 -5.47 -0.85 14.87
CA ALA A 94 -6.72 -0.11 14.74
C ALA A 94 -6.84 1.17 15.62
N GLY A 95 -6.06 1.29 16.69
CA GLY A 95 -6.23 2.34 17.72
C GLY A 95 -5.17 3.46 17.75
N GLY A 96 -4.09 3.34 16.97
CA GLY A 96 -2.97 4.31 17.01
C GLY A 96 -3.27 5.68 16.40
N ALA A 97 -4.29 5.81 15.55
CA ALA A 97 -4.50 6.99 14.73
C ALA A 97 -5.31 8.13 15.39
N ALA A 98 -5.73 8.01 16.66
CA ALA A 98 -6.51 9.08 17.32
C ALA A 98 -5.76 9.81 18.46
N GLY A 99 -4.70 9.21 19.02
CA GLY A 99 -4.03 9.74 20.22
C GLY A 99 -2.69 10.45 20.00
N ALA A 100 -2.00 10.21 18.89
CA ALA A 100 -0.68 10.78 18.58
C ALA A 100 -0.72 11.91 17.53
N VAL A 101 -1.90 12.21 16.99
CA VAL A 101 -2.03 13.06 15.81
C VAL A 101 -2.03 14.53 16.20
N GLY A 102 -0.85 15.17 16.08
CA GLY A 102 -0.70 16.60 16.35
C GLY A 102 0.72 17.03 16.76
N GLY A 103 1.60 16.08 17.09
CA GLY A 103 2.99 16.38 17.45
C GLY A 103 3.74 17.13 16.34
N TYR A 104 3.61 16.68 15.10
CA TYR A 104 4.26 17.31 13.94
C TYR A 104 3.78 18.75 13.73
N LEU A 105 2.46 18.96 13.68
CA LEU A 105 1.88 20.28 13.51
C LEU A 105 2.30 21.22 14.65
N THR A 106 2.23 20.75 15.91
CA THR A 106 2.64 21.55 17.08
C THR A 106 4.13 21.93 16.99
N ALA A 107 4.99 21.02 16.57
CA ALA A 107 6.41 21.29 16.40
C ALA A 107 6.66 22.36 15.31
N ARG A 108 5.95 22.28 14.18
CA ARG A 108 6.04 23.29 13.10
C ARG A 108 5.44 24.63 13.51
N GLN A 109 4.35 24.64 14.26
CA GLN A 109 3.77 25.87 14.84
C GLN A 109 4.74 26.59 15.77
N ARG A 110 5.57 25.86 16.53
CA ARG A 110 6.61 26.46 17.39
C ARG A 110 7.81 27.00 16.60
N GLN A 111 8.08 26.44 15.42
CA GLN A 111 9.19 26.88 14.57
C GLN A 111 8.82 28.08 13.71
N ALA A 112 7.56 28.14 13.27
CA ALA A 112 7.04 29.23 12.46
C ALA A 112 6.79 30.49 13.29
N ARG A 113 7.11 31.66 12.72
CA ARG A 113 6.82 32.98 13.29
C ARG A 113 5.41 33.44 12.94
N ASP A 114 4.92 33.03 11.77
CA ASP A 114 3.59 33.38 11.26
C ASP A 114 2.97 32.22 10.45
N GLN A 115 1.73 32.42 9.98
CA GLN A 115 0.99 31.43 9.23
C GLN A 115 1.57 31.16 7.84
N ALA A 116 2.22 32.14 7.22
CA ALA A 116 2.83 31.98 5.90
C ALA A 116 4.07 31.09 6.00
N GLU A 117 4.90 31.30 7.02
CA GLU A 117 6.05 30.44 7.33
C GLU A 117 5.61 29.03 7.69
N LEU A 118 4.54 28.86 8.50
CA LEU A 118 3.98 27.53 8.81
C LEU A 118 3.54 26.80 7.54
N THR A 119 2.85 27.49 6.64
CA THR A 119 2.38 26.93 5.36
C THR A 119 3.55 26.55 4.46
N ALA A 120 4.61 27.37 4.41
CA ALA A 120 5.81 27.07 3.65
C ALA A 120 6.58 25.86 4.20
N LEU A 121 6.73 25.75 5.53
CA LEU A 121 7.38 24.60 6.18
C LEU A 121 6.64 23.30 5.88
N ILE A 122 5.31 23.28 6.05
CA ILE A 122 4.49 22.10 5.75
C ILE A 122 4.51 21.79 4.25
N GLY A 123 4.46 22.81 3.39
CA GLY A 123 4.58 22.65 1.94
C GLY A 123 5.88 21.98 1.52
N ASN A 124 7.03 22.42 2.06
CA ASN A 124 8.34 21.81 1.77
C ASN A 124 8.41 20.35 2.24
N ASP A 125 7.86 20.05 3.42
CA ASP A 125 7.78 18.68 3.92
C ASP A 125 6.87 17.80 3.04
N LEU A 126 5.72 18.31 2.60
CA LEU A 126 4.81 17.62 1.67
C LEU A 126 5.46 17.37 0.31
N ALA A 127 6.27 18.31 -0.20
CA ALA A 127 7.01 18.11 -1.45
C ALA A 127 8.03 16.98 -1.32
N ARG A 128 8.76 16.93 -0.21
CA ARG A 128 9.67 15.81 0.09
C ARG A 128 8.91 14.50 0.24
N GLU A 129 7.80 14.49 0.99
CA GLU A 129 6.96 13.30 1.18
C GLU A 129 6.42 12.77 -0.16
N ASN A 130 5.99 13.67 -1.05
CA ASN A 130 5.51 13.30 -2.39
C ASN A 130 6.59 12.64 -3.24
N ALA A 131 7.83 13.13 -3.16
CA ALA A 131 8.96 12.53 -3.86
C ALA A 131 9.28 11.12 -3.34
N GLU A 132 9.20 10.90 -2.02
CA GLU A 132 9.44 9.58 -1.43
C GLU A 132 8.29 8.60 -1.73
N LEU A 133 7.04 9.07 -1.73
CA LEU A 133 5.89 8.27 -2.17
C LEU A 133 6.02 7.85 -3.64
N GLU A 134 6.53 8.74 -4.50
CA GLU A 134 6.83 8.40 -5.91
C GLU A 134 7.90 7.32 -6.03
N ARG A 135 8.98 7.42 -5.25
CA ARG A 135 10.03 6.39 -5.22
C ARG A 135 9.52 5.06 -4.69
N ALA A 136 8.68 5.08 -3.65
CA ALA A 136 8.07 3.87 -3.11
C ALA A 136 7.17 3.19 -4.14
N GLN A 137 6.32 3.95 -4.83
CA GLN A 137 5.48 3.46 -5.92
C GLN A 137 6.34 2.84 -7.03
N LEU A 138 7.37 3.56 -7.50
CA LEU A 138 8.26 3.06 -8.56
C LEU A 138 9.00 1.78 -8.13
N ALA A 139 9.53 1.74 -6.91
CA ALA A 139 10.24 0.57 -6.39
C ALA A 139 9.31 -0.65 -6.29
N PHE A 140 8.08 -0.44 -5.80
CA PHE A 140 7.06 -1.48 -5.75
C PHE A 140 6.67 -1.98 -7.15
N ASP A 141 6.44 -1.06 -8.07
CA ASP A 141 6.07 -1.38 -9.45
C ASP A 141 7.17 -2.19 -10.15
N LEU A 142 8.43 -1.77 -10.04
CA LEU A 142 9.56 -2.50 -10.61
C LEU A 142 9.76 -3.88 -9.97
N LEU A 143 9.50 -4.01 -8.66
CA LEU A 143 9.57 -5.28 -7.95
C LEU A 143 8.48 -6.25 -8.45
N MET A 144 7.24 -5.79 -8.51
CA MET A 144 6.13 -6.62 -9.00
C MET A 144 6.32 -6.98 -10.47
N ASP A 145 6.67 -6.02 -11.33
CA ASP A 145 6.93 -6.28 -12.74
C ASP A 145 8.00 -7.37 -12.92
N CYS A 146 9.09 -7.32 -12.15
CA CYS A 146 10.13 -8.35 -12.14
C CYS A 146 9.56 -9.75 -11.80
N ARG A 147 8.73 -9.85 -10.74
CA ARG A 147 8.12 -11.13 -10.31
C ARG A 147 7.17 -11.71 -11.35
N PHE A 148 6.26 -10.90 -11.88
CA PHE A 148 5.30 -11.39 -12.86
C PHE A 148 5.98 -11.73 -14.21
N GLN A 149 7.05 -11.03 -14.59
CA GLN A 149 7.86 -11.37 -15.76
C GLN A 149 8.61 -12.70 -15.58
N GLN A 150 9.20 -12.96 -14.40
CA GLN A 150 9.81 -14.25 -14.09
C GLN A 150 8.77 -15.38 -14.20
N ALA A 151 7.56 -15.17 -13.67
CA ALA A 151 6.48 -16.15 -13.78
C ALA A 151 6.09 -16.40 -15.24
N ALA A 152 5.98 -15.34 -16.04
CA ALA A 152 5.68 -15.44 -17.48
C ALA A 152 6.77 -16.22 -18.24
N ALA A 153 8.04 -15.98 -17.93
CA ALA A 153 9.16 -16.70 -18.53
C ALA A 153 9.14 -18.19 -18.20
N ILE A 154 8.83 -18.56 -16.95
CA ILE A 154 8.70 -19.97 -16.53
C ILE A 154 7.55 -20.66 -17.29
N ARG A 155 6.38 -20.01 -17.36
CA ARG A 155 5.23 -20.54 -18.13
C ARG A 155 5.58 -20.73 -19.60
N GLU A 156 6.29 -19.78 -20.18
CA GLU A 156 6.70 -19.85 -21.58
C GLU A 156 7.73 -20.95 -21.85
N ALA A 157 8.73 -21.11 -20.98
CA ALA A 157 9.69 -22.20 -21.06
C ALA A 157 8.99 -23.57 -20.98
N HIS A 158 7.97 -23.68 -20.11
CA HIS A 158 7.13 -24.87 -20.02
C HIS A 158 6.33 -25.11 -21.31
N ARG A 159 5.64 -24.08 -21.83
CA ARG A 159 4.85 -24.18 -23.08
C ARG A 159 5.67 -24.64 -24.27
N ARG A 160 6.95 -24.25 -24.36
CA ARG A 160 7.87 -24.67 -25.43
C ARG A 160 8.57 -26.01 -25.16
N GLY A 161 8.21 -26.71 -24.08
CA GLY A 161 8.80 -28.01 -23.72
C GLY A 161 10.22 -27.94 -23.14
N ALA A 162 10.78 -26.75 -22.93
CA ALA A 162 12.12 -26.57 -22.35
C ALA A 162 12.16 -26.80 -20.84
N LEU A 163 10.99 -26.80 -20.17
CA LEU A 163 10.86 -27.03 -18.74
C LEU A 163 9.74 -28.05 -18.46
N PRO A 164 10.06 -29.24 -17.90
CA PRO A 164 9.05 -30.24 -17.54
C PRO A 164 8.02 -29.72 -16.53
N THR A 165 6.79 -30.24 -16.56
CA THR A 165 5.69 -29.80 -15.70
C THR A 165 6.05 -29.77 -14.20
N PRO A 166 6.65 -30.82 -13.60
CA PRO A 166 6.97 -30.79 -12.18
C PRO A 166 8.01 -29.71 -11.83
N ALA A 167 8.99 -29.48 -12.71
CA ALA A 167 10.00 -28.45 -12.52
C ALA A 167 9.39 -27.04 -12.64
N ALA A 168 8.51 -26.82 -13.61
CA ALA A 168 7.81 -25.56 -13.79
C ALA A 168 6.90 -25.23 -12.60
N GLN A 169 6.13 -26.21 -12.11
CA GLN A 169 5.29 -26.05 -10.92
C GLN A 169 6.13 -25.70 -9.68
N ALA A 170 7.23 -26.40 -9.45
CA ALA A 170 8.13 -26.12 -8.32
C ALA A 170 8.75 -24.71 -8.42
N GLN A 171 9.15 -24.26 -9.61
CA GLN A 171 9.67 -22.91 -9.80
C GLN A 171 8.61 -21.83 -9.58
N LEU A 172 7.40 -22.02 -10.10
CA LEU A 172 6.29 -21.08 -9.90
C LEU A 172 5.85 -21.01 -8.43
N ALA A 173 5.83 -22.14 -7.71
CA ALA A 173 5.49 -22.17 -6.29
C ALA A 173 6.48 -21.36 -5.45
N ARG A 174 7.79 -21.56 -5.65
CA ARG A 174 8.83 -20.75 -4.97
C ARG A 174 8.72 -19.27 -5.31
N LEU A 175 8.49 -18.96 -6.58
CA LEU A 175 8.34 -17.57 -7.02
C LEU A 175 7.09 -16.91 -6.42
N ARG A 176 6.00 -17.68 -6.24
CA ARG A 176 4.80 -17.22 -5.53
C ARG A 176 5.10 -16.87 -4.08
N GLU A 177 5.83 -17.72 -3.36
CA GLU A 177 6.24 -17.46 -1.97
C GLU A 177 7.10 -16.18 -1.87
N GLN A 178 8.03 -15.98 -2.80
CA GLN A 178 8.84 -14.75 -2.87
C GLN A 178 7.96 -13.52 -3.13
N ALA A 179 7.01 -13.60 -4.05
CA ALA A 179 6.06 -12.51 -4.31
C ALA A 179 5.13 -12.23 -3.11
N GLN A 180 4.74 -13.26 -2.35
CA GLN A 180 3.97 -13.09 -1.11
C GLN A 180 4.78 -12.32 -0.05
N ALA A 181 6.06 -12.65 0.11
CA ALA A 181 6.96 -11.92 1.00
C ALA A 181 7.15 -10.46 0.55
N ASP A 182 7.26 -10.20 -0.76
CA ASP A 182 7.35 -8.85 -1.32
C ASP A 182 6.09 -8.01 -1.05
N ILE A 183 4.90 -8.62 -1.19
CA ILE A 183 3.63 -7.96 -0.84
C ILE A 183 3.53 -7.73 0.67
N ALA A 184 4.01 -8.64 1.51
CA ALA A 184 4.05 -8.43 2.96
C ALA A 184 4.93 -7.22 3.33
N LEU A 185 6.10 -7.09 2.69
CA LEU A 185 6.96 -5.90 2.81
C LEU A 185 6.20 -4.64 2.34
N ALA A 186 5.56 -4.68 1.18
CA ALA A 186 4.80 -3.53 0.67
C ALA A 186 3.64 -3.12 1.59
N ARG A 187 2.98 -4.08 2.24
CA ARG A 187 1.95 -3.82 3.27
C ARG A 187 2.55 -3.13 4.49
N LEU A 188 3.73 -3.54 4.93
CA LEU A 188 4.45 -2.87 6.01
C LEU A 188 4.81 -1.42 5.63
N VAL A 189 5.33 -1.20 4.41
CA VAL A 189 5.59 0.16 3.88
C VAL A 189 4.30 0.98 3.84
N ASN A 190 3.20 0.40 3.36
CA ASN A 190 1.90 1.07 3.30
C ASN A 190 1.37 1.44 4.68
N GLN A 191 1.56 0.59 5.70
CA GLN A 191 1.20 0.90 7.09
C GLN A 191 2.00 2.08 7.65
N ARG A 192 3.30 2.15 7.33
CA ARG A 192 4.16 3.27 7.72
C ARG A 192 3.74 4.57 7.02
N ILE A 193 3.47 4.50 5.72
CA ILE A 193 2.90 5.62 4.94
C ILE A 193 1.57 6.09 5.55
N ALA A 194 0.68 5.17 5.91
CA ALA A 194 -0.61 5.53 6.50
C ALA A 194 -0.46 6.20 7.87
N THR A 195 0.42 5.66 8.73
CA THR A 195 0.71 6.22 10.05
C THR A 195 1.24 7.64 9.94
N ARG A 196 2.28 7.84 9.12
CA ARG A 196 2.89 9.13 8.88
C ARG A 196 1.94 10.10 8.16
N GLY A 197 1.14 9.58 7.25
CA GLY A 197 0.10 10.33 6.54
C GLY A 197 -0.97 10.91 7.47
N ALA A 198 -1.31 10.21 8.55
CA ALA A 198 -2.24 10.74 9.56
C ALA A 198 -1.70 12.00 10.24
N GLU A 199 -0.39 12.09 10.50
CA GLU A 199 0.24 13.30 11.04
C GLU A 199 0.17 14.48 10.05
N PHE A 200 0.40 14.20 8.78
CA PHE A 200 0.22 15.19 7.72
C PHE A 200 -1.24 15.60 7.55
N ASP A 201 -2.21 14.71 7.72
CA ASP A 201 -3.63 15.03 7.55
C ASP A 201 -4.08 16.13 8.53
N THR A 202 -3.58 16.13 9.76
CA THR A 202 -3.85 17.21 10.71
C THR A 202 -3.19 18.53 10.31
N ALA A 203 -1.97 18.49 9.78
CA ALA A 203 -1.30 19.68 9.26
C ALA A 203 -1.98 20.23 7.99
N ILE A 204 -2.39 19.34 7.08
CA ILE A 204 -3.17 19.65 5.88
C ILE A 204 -4.50 20.30 6.26
N ALA A 205 -5.20 19.78 7.28
CA ALA A 205 -6.45 20.38 7.74
C ALA A 205 -6.29 21.83 8.22
N THR A 206 -5.09 22.22 8.69
CA THR A 206 -4.80 23.60 9.11
C THR A 206 -4.52 24.52 7.94
N ILE A 207 -3.79 24.07 6.91
CA ILE A 207 -3.36 24.94 5.80
C ILE A 207 -4.24 24.81 4.53
N ALA A 208 -5.03 23.75 4.45
CA ALA A 208 -5.83 23.37 3.28
C ALA A 208 -7.05 22.50 3.69
N PRO A 209 -7.99 23.03 4.50
CA PRO A 209 -9.03 22.26 5.19
C PRO A 209 -9.93 21.42 4.27
N ASP A 210 -10.25 21.91 3.08
CA ASP A 210 -11.20 21.21 2.19
C ASP A 210 -10.54 20.13 1.32
N VAL A 211 -9.20 20.12 1.19
CA VAL A 211 -8.52 19.28 0.20
C VAL A 211 -8.81 17.79 0.41
N LYS A 212 -8.77 17.32 1.67
CA LYS A 212 -9.05 15.93 1.99
C LYS A 212 -10.52 15.58 1.72
N ALA A 213 -11.44 16.44 2.13
CA ALA A 213 -12.87 16.22 1.90
C ALA A 213 -13.20 16.19 0.39
N ASP A 214 -12.64 17.12 -0.38
CA ASP A 214 -12.80 17.20 -1.84
C ASP A 214 -12.23 15.96 -2.54
N TYR A 215 -11.10 15.46 -2.07
CA TYR A 215 -10.48 14.26 -2.61
C TYR A 215 -11.34 13.02 -2.32
N GLU A 216 -11.78 12.83 -1.07
CA GLU A 216 -12.63 11.70 -0.68
C GLU A 216 -13.98 11.72 -1.39
N ALA A 217 -14.58 12.90 -1.58
CA ALA A 217 -15.81 13.05 -2.33
C ALA A 217 -15.65 12.61 -3.80
N ARG A 218 -14.55 13.02 -4.46
CA ARG A 218 -14.23 12.62 -5.83
C ARG A 218 -13.96 11.12 -5.94
N LYS A 219 -13.17 10.57 -5.01
CA LYS A 219 -12.90 9.13 -4.92
C LYS A 219 -14.20 8.33 -4.73
N ALA A 220 -15.05 8.74 -3.80
CA ALA A 220 -16.33 8.10 -3.55
C ALA A 220 -17.25 8.17 -4.79
N ALA A 221 -17.27 9.30 -5.51
CA ALA A 221 -18.02 9.43 -6.76
C ALA A 221 -17.52 8.46 -7.84
N ALA A 222 -16.20 8.34 -8.02
CA ALA A 222 -15.61 7.37 -8.94
C ALA A 222 -15.94 5.92 -8.53
N GLN A 223 -15.91 5.62 -7.22
CA GLN A 223 -16.27 4.31 -6.67
C GLN A 223 -17.76 3.97 -6.74
N ARG A 224 -18.67 4.93 -6.92
CA ARG A 224 -20.09 4.62 -7.17
C ARG A 224 -20.34 4.18 -8.61
N THR A 225 -19.43 4.52 -9.52
CA THR A 225 -19.56 4.16 -10.92
C THR A 225 -19.09 2.73 -11.15
N VAL A 226 -20.02 1.79 -11.10
CA VAL A 226 -19.79 0.38 -11.42
C VAL A 226 -20.65 0.01 -12.61
N VAL A 227 -20.02 -0.49 -13.68
CA VAL A 227 -20.73 -0.90 -14.89
C VAL A 227 -20.61 -2.41 -15.06
N SER A 228 -21.75 -3.10 -15.11
CA SER A 228 -21.81 -4.51 -15.49
C SER A 228 -21.54 -4.65 -16.99
N ALA A 229 -20.45 -5.32 -17.32
CA ALA A 229 -19.95 -5.47 -18.68
C ALA A 229 -19.59 -6.92 -18.98
N GLN A 230 -19.26 -7.18 -20.23
CA GLN A 230 -18.70 -8.45 -20.66
C GLN A 230 -17.62 -8.21 -21.71
N ALA A 231 -16.60 -9.05 -21.68
CA ALA A 231 -15.54 -9.02 -22.68
C ALA A 231 -16.08 -9.38 -24.06
N ARG A 232 -15.71 -8.63 -25.11
CA ARG A 232 -16.15 -8.93 -26.49
C ARG A 232 -15.35 -10.07 -27.14
N GLN A 233 -14.11 -10.21 -26.70
CA GLN A 233 -13.11 -11.19 -27.09
C GLN A 233 -12.23 -11.47 -25.86
N PRO A 234 -11.34 -12.48 -25.85
CA PRO A 234 -10.43 -12.68 -24.73
C PRO A 234 -9.64 -11.39 -24.43
N VAL A 235 -9.72 -10.88 -23.20
CA VAL A 235 -9.08 -9.63 -22.77
C VAL A 235 -7.96 -9.94 -21.78
N VAL A 236 -6.77 -9.40 -22.06
CA VAL A 236 -5.64 -9.44 -21.12
C VAL A 236 -5.90 -8.45 -19.99
N VAL A 237 -5.81 -8.94 -18.76
CA VAL A 237 -5.86 -8.13 -17.53
C VAL A 237 -4.44 -7.95 -17.02
N ARG A 238 -4.11 -6.71 -16.69
CA ARG A 238 -2.78 -6.27 -16.28
C ARG A 238 -2.76 -5.85 -14.82
N LEU A 239 -1.57 -5.89 -14.22
CA LEU A 239 -1.37 -5.52 -12.83
C LEU A 239 -1.71 -4.05 -12.56
N ARG A 240 -1.43 -3.17 -13.53
CA ARG A 240 -1.54 -1.71 -13.42
C ARG A 240 -2.22 -1.15 -14.68
N PRO A 241 -2.82 0.06 -14.65
CA PRO A 241 -3.43 0.70 -15.82
C PRO A 241 -2.38 1.26 -16.80
N ASP A 242 -1.47 0.39 -17.23
CA ASP A 242 -0.37 0.68 -18.14
C ASP A 242 -0.31 -0.44 -19.20
N PRO A 243 -0.23 -0.13 -20.51
CA PRO A 243 -0.13 -1.14 -21.56
C PRO A 243 1.11 -2.03 -21.48
N ASN A 244 2.16 -1.62 -20.77
CA ASN A 244 3.40 -2.37 -20.55
C ASN A 244 3.42 -3.15 -19.23
N ALA A 245 2.43 -2.94 -18.35
CA ALA A 245 2.34 -3.71 -17.11
C ALA A 245 2.13 -5.21 -17.38
N PRO A 246 2.67 -6.09 -16.53
CA PRO A 246 2.58 -7.53 -16.73
C PRO A 246 1.13 -8.01 -16.75
N GLU A 247 0.90 -9.06 -17.55
CA GLU A 247 -0.36 -9.81 -17.56
C GLU A 247 -0.51 -10.59 -16.26
N VAL A 248 -1.63 -10.40 -15.59
CA VAL A 248 -1.98 -11.08 -14.33
C VAL A 248 -3.18 -12.00 -14.49
N ALA A 249 -4.05 -11.79 -15.48
CA ALA A 249 -5.16 -12.68 -15.75
C ALA A 249 -5.66 -12.50 -17.19
N ARG A 250 -6.62 -13.33 -17.59
CA ARG A 250 -7.41 -13.15 -18.80
C ARG A 250 -8.89 -13.26 -18.47
N VAL A 251 -9.68 -12.40 -19.09
CA VAL A 251 -11.14 -12.50 -19.10
C VAL A 251 -11.54 -13.15 -20.41
N ALA A 252 -12.28 -14.25 -20.36
CA ALA A 252 -12.74 -14.97 -21.54
C ALA A 252 -13.80 -14.16 -22.30
N ALA A 253 -13.99 -14.47 -23.59
CA ALA A 253 -15.04 -13.83 -24.36
C ALA A 253 -16.42 -14.08 -23.72
N ARG A 254 -17.23 -13.03 -23.63
CA ARG A 254 -18.57 -13.00 -23.00
C ARG A 254 -18.57 -13.26 -21.50
N GLU A 255 -17.41 -13.36 -20.85
CA GLU A 255 -17.33 -13.49 -19.41
C GLU A 255 -17.83 -12.19 -18.74
N PRO A 256 -18.77 -12.30 -17.78
CA PRO A 256 -19.32 -11.14 -17.11
C PRO A 256 -18.34 -10.59 -16.08
N VAL A 257 -18.17 -9.27 -16.10
CA VAL A 257 -17.28 -8.53 -15.20
C VAL A 257 -17.97 -7.26 -14.72
N ARG A 258 -17.43 -6.67 -13.66
CA ARG A 258 -17.77 -5.32 -13.24
C ARG A 258 -16.58 -4.40 -13.51
N LEU A 259 -16.87 -3.26 -14.11
CA LEU A 259 -15.86 -2.29 -14.48
C LEU A 259 -16.02 -1.03 -13.64
N ARG A 260 -14.90 -0.54 -13.13
CA ARG A 260 -14.79 0.78 -12.53
C ARG A 260 -13.87 1.66 -13.37
N PRO A 261 -14.12 2.98 -13.42
CA PRO A 261 -13.21 3.92 -14.04
C PRO A 261 -11.79 3.77 -13.47
N ALA A 262 -10.80 3.71 -14.36
CA ALA A 262 -9.39 3.87 -14.01
C ALA A 262 -8.77 4.90 -14.96
N THR A 263 -7.47 5.14 -14.80
CA THR A 263 -6.73 6.16 -15.54
C THR A 263 -6.36 5.68 -16.94
N ALA A 264 -5.91 6.59 -17.81
CA ALA A 264 -5.34 6.28 -19.13
C ALA A 264 -6.24 5.41 -20.06
N GLY A 265 -7.57 5.51 -19.93
CA GLY A 265 -8.52 4.72 -20.73
C GLY A 265 -8.64 3.25 -20.29
N PHE A 266 -8.06 2.89 -19.14
CA PHE A 266 -8.25 1.60 -18.50
C PHE A 266 -9.50 1.59 -17.64
N ALA A 267 -9.99 0.38 -17.40
CA ALA A 267 -10.96 0.05 -16.39
C ALA A 267 -10.31 -0.84 -15.34
N LYS A 268 -10.65 -0.64 -14.07
CA LYS A 268 -10.41 -1.65 -13.04
C LYS A 268 -11.45 -2.75 -13.22
N VAL A 269 -10.98 -3.97 -13.42
CA VAL A 269 -11.79 -5.15 -13.70
C VAL A 269 -11.99 -5.93 -12.42
N GLU A 270 -13.25 -6.18 -12.10
CA GLU A 270 -13.67 -7.04 -11.01
C GLU A 270 -14.47 -8.23 -11.54
N THR A 271 -14.41 -9.35 -10.84
CA THR A 271 -15.37 -10.45 -11.01
C THR A 271 -16.78 -9.95 -10.75
N GLU A 272 -17.78 -10.74 -11.14
CA GLU A 272 -19.18 -10.46 -10.80
C GLU A 272 -19.43 -10.36 -9.28
N SER A 273 -18.67 -11.11 -8.47
CA SER A 273 -18.69 -11.04 -7.01
C SER A 273 -17.99 -9.80 -6.44
N GLY A 274 -17.19 -9.10 -7.24
CA GLY A 274 -16.48 -7.89 -6.83
C GLY A 274 -15.04 -8.04 -6.41
N GLN A 275 -14.47 -9.20 -6.66
CA GLN A 275 -13.06 -9.41 -6.46
C GLN A 275 -12.30 -8.72 -7.59
N VAL A 276 -11.36 -7.83 -7.23
CA VAL A 276 -10.47 -7.18 -8.19
C VAL A 276 -9.60 -8.24 -8.86
N ILE A 277 -9.52 -8.19 -10.19
CA ILE A 277 -8.68 -9.06 -11.01
C ILE A 277 -7.47 -8.27 -11.53
N GLY A 278 -7.65 -6.98 -11.85
CA GLY A 278 -6.60 -6.08 -12.32
C GLY A 278 -7.17 -4.97 -13.21
N TYR A 279 -6.42 -4.56 -14.23
CA TYR A 279 -6.80 -3.49 -15.15
C TYR A 279 -6.81 -3.95 -16.60
N ALA A 280 -7.75 -3.46 -17.40
CA ALA A 280 -7.77 -3.70 -18.84
C ALA A 280 -8.30 -2.48 -19.60
N PRO A 281 -7.99 -2.31 -20.89
CA PRO A 281 -8.54 -1.22 -21.69
C PRO A 281 -10.07 -1.23 -21.67
N ALA A 282 -10.70 -0.11 -21.31
CA ALA A 282 -12.16 -0.04 -21.14
C ALA A 282 -12.91 -0.34 -22.44
N ASN A 283 -12.32 0.00 -23.59
CA ASN A 283 -12.86 -0.27 -24.92
C ASN A 283 -12.88 -1.76 -25.32
N ALA A 284 -12.22 -2.64 -24.55
CA ALA A 284 -12.25 -4.09 -24.77
C ALA A 284 -13.58 -4.73 -24.33
N PHE A 285 -14.44 -3.97 -23.64
CA PHE A 285 -15.69 -4.44 -23.07
C PHE A 285 -16.92 -3.81 -23.72
N GLY A 286 -18.03 -4.56 -23.68
CA GLY A 286 -19.36 -4.06 -23.99
C GLY A 286 -20.29 -4.16 -22.78
N THR A 287 -21.30 -3.29 -22.70
CA THR A 287 -22.34 -3.39 -21.66
C THR A 287 -23.08 -4.72 -21.80
N ARG A 288 -23.35 -5.41 -20.69
CA ARG A 288 -23.96 -6.76 -20.71
C ARG A 288 -25.32 -6.80 -21.42
N ALA A 289 -26.14 -5.76 -21.25
CA ALA A 289 -27.50 -5.72 -21.78
C ALA A 289 -27.58 -5.55 -23.31
N THR A 290 -26.70 -4.76 -23.91
CA THR A 290 -26.82 -4.35 -25.34
C THR A 290 -25.56 -4.60 -26.16
N GLY A 291 -24.45 -5.01 -25.54
CA GLY A 291 -23.14 -5.10 -26.18
C GLY A 291 -22.51 -3.75 -26.56
N ALA A 292 -23.18 -2.63 -26.31
CA ALA A 292 -22.72 -1.29 -26.64
C ALA A 292 -21.39 -0.93 -25.93
N PRO A 293 -20.58 0.00 -26.47
CA PRO A 293 -19.34 0.43 -25.83
C PRO A 293 -19.59 0.90 -24.39
N VAL A 294 -18.76 0.44 -23.46
CA VAL A 294 -18.86 0.86 -22.05
C VAL A 294 -18.47 2.33 -21.93
N ARG A 295 -19.34 3.13 -21.32
CA ARG A 295 -19.02 4.50 -20.89
C ARG A 295 -18.74 4.49 -19.40
N LEU A 296 -17.46 4.60 -19.04
CA LEU A 296 -17.05 4.77 -17.66
C LEU A 296 -17.14 6.24 -17.28
N GLY A 297 -17.50 6.51 -16.02
CA GLY A 297 -17.48 7.85 -15.45
C GLY A 297 -16.06 8.37 -15.23
N ALA A 298 -15.93 9.45 -14.47
CA ALA A 298 -14.63 10.04 -14.16
C ALA A 298 -13.72 9.05 -13.40
N ALA A 299 -12.46 8.98 -13.79
CA ALA A 299 -11.43 8.23 -13.10
C ALA A 299 -11.19 8.82 -11.68
N PRO A 300 -10.66 8.01 -10.75
CA PRO A 300 -10.17 8.52 -9.46
C PRO A 300 -9.14 9.64 -9.66
N PRO A 301 -8.99 10.56 -8.68
CA PRO A 301 -8.02 11.65 -8.78
C PRO A 301 -6.60 11.09 -8.88
N VAL A 302 -5.85 11.51 -9.90
CA VAL A 302 -4.44 11.14 -10.07
C VAL A 302 -3.57 12.28 -9.55
N PRO A 303 -2.53 12.01 -8.75
CA PRO A 303 -1.59 13.03 -8.37
C PRO A 303 -0.85 13.54 -9.62
N PRO A 304 -0.68 14.86 -9.78
CA PRO A 304 0.25 15.39 -10.77
C PRO A 304 1.68 14.93 -10.47
N PRO A 305 2.60 14.93 -11.45
CA PRO A 305 4.03 14.64 -11.23
C PRO A 305 4.59 15.48 -10.08
N ALA A 306 5.52 14.94 -9.27
CA ALA A 306 5.98 15.62 -8.05
C ALA A 306 6.58 17.01 -8.32
N ALA A 307 7.13 17.23 -9.52
CA ALA A 307 7.69 18.50 -9.97
C ALA A 307 6.64 19.58 -10.36
N GLY A 308 5.36 19.24 -10.46
CA GLY A 308 4.31 20.14 -10.96
C GLY A 308 3.48 20.86 -9.89
N ALA A 309 3.59 20.44 -8.62
CA ALA A 309 2.84 21.03 -7.50
C ALA A 309 3.74 22.01 -6.73
N THR A 310 3.41 23.30 -6.76
CA THR A 310 4.26 24.35 -6.17
C THR A 310 3.63 25.02 -4.95
N ASP A 311 2.29 25.05 -4.86
CA ASP A 311 1.59 25.56 -3.68
C ASP A 311 1.22 24.45 -2.70
N ALA A 312 1.07 24.80 -1.42
CA ALA A 312 0.81 23.83 -0.35
C ALA A 312 -0.51 23.06 -0.52
N ARG A 313 -1.54 23.65 -1.15
CA ARG A 313 -2.83 23.00 -1.39
C ARG A 313 -2.68 21.89 -2.45
N SER A 314 -1.99 22.19 -3.54
CA SER A 314 -1.67 21.23 -4.61
C SER A 314 -0.78 20.09 -4.11
N LEU A 315 0.21 20.41 -3.26
CA LEU A 315 1.10 19.44 -2.63
C LEU A 315 0.35 18.51 -1.66
N ALA A 316 -0.58 19.06 -0.87
CA ALA A 316 -1.45 18.28 0.01
C ALA A 316 -2.37 17.33 -0.78
N ALA A 317 -3.00 17.81 -1.85
CA ALA A 317 -3.85 16.99 -2.71
C ALA A 317 -3.06 15.85 -3.37
N SER A 318 -1.87 16.17 -3.88
CA SER A 318 -0.93 15.19 -4.44
C SER A 318 -0.52 14.15 -3.39
N ASN A 319 -0.24 14.56 -2.15
CA ASN A 319 0.14 13.66 -1.06
C ASN A 319 -0.95 12.64 -0.78
N ILE A 320 -2.18 13.09 -0.54
CA ILE A 320 -3.32 12.23 -0.27
C ILE A 320 -3.52 11.22 -1.41
N ALA A 321 -3.51 11.69 -2.66
CA ALA A 321 -3.70 10.84 -3.83
C ALA A 321 -2.57 9.81 -4.03
N ARG A 322 -1.31 10.16 -3.72
CA ARG A 322 -0.17 9.24 -3.83
C ARG A 322 -0.22 8.11 -2.81
N ARG A 323 -0.54 8.43 -1.55
CA ARG A 323 -0.69 7.41 -0.49
C ARG A 323 -1.78 6.41 -0.87
N ASP A 324 -2.91 6.92 -1.37
CA ASP A 324 -4.02 6.10 -1.81
C ASP A 324 -3.68 5.24 -3.02
N ASN A 325 -2.99 5.79 -4.03
CA ASN A 325 -2.54 5.03 -5.20
C ASN A 325 -1.58 3.90 -4.80
N PHE A 326 -0.68 4.16 -3.85
CA PHE A 326 0.22 3.13 -3.33
C PHE A 326 -0.57 2.00 -2.65
N ALA A 327 -1.52 2.35 -1.77
CA ALA A 327 -2.40 1.38 -1.12
C ALA A 327 -3.22 0.56 -2.14
N GLU A 328 -3.74 1.19 -3.18
CA GLU A 328 -4.46 0.52 -4.27
C GLU A 328 -3.57 -0.41 -5.09
N SER A 329 -2.33 -0.02 -5.36
CA SER A 329 -1.34 -0.84 -6.07
C SER A 329 -1.01 -2.10 -5.29
N VAL A 330 -0.75 -1.96 -3.98
CA VAL A 330 -0.51 -3.11 -3.09
C VAL A 330 -1.72 -4.04 -3.05
N GLY A 331 -2.92 -3.49 -2.88
CA GLY A 331 -4.16 -4.28 -2.85
C GLY A 331 -4.45 -5.01 -4.17
N THR A 332 -4.13 -4.40 -5.30
CA THR A 332 -4.31 -5.03 -6.63
C THR A 332 -3.30 -6.17 -6.84
N ALA A 333 -2.03 -5.97 -6.46
CA ALA A 333 -1.03 -7.05 -6.53
C ALA A 333 -1.38 -8.23 -5.63
N GLU A 334 -1.88 -7.97 -4.41
CA GLU A 334 -2.37 -9.01 -3.51
C GLU A 334 -3.57 -9.77 -4.10
N ALA A 335 -4.49 -9.08 -4.76
CA ALA A 335 -5.63 -9.71 -5.42
C ALA A 335 -5.19 -10.57 -6.61
N ALA A 336 -4.29 -10.05 -7.44
CA ALA A 336 -3.70 -10.78 -8.57
C ALA A 336 -3.00 -12.07 -8.10
N LEU A 337 -2.20 -11.99 -7.04
CA LEU A 337 -1.49 -13.16 -6.51
C LEU A 337 -2.45 -14.21 -5.91
N ARG A 338 -3.52 -13.78 -5.23
CA ARG A 338 -4.56 -14.68 -4.70
C ARG A 338 -5.35 -15.37 -5.80
N GLY A 339 -5.63 -14.67 -6.91
CA GLY A 339 -6.31 -15.23 -8.08
C GLY A 339 -5.44 -16.13 -8.97
N GLY A 340 -4.24 -16.52 -8.50
CA GLY A 340 -3.33 -17.37 -9.27
C GLY A 340 -2.58 -16.64 -10.39
N GLY A 341 -2.51 -15.30 -10.34
CA GLY A 341 -2.25 -14.40 -11.46
C GLY A 341 -0.95 -14.59 -12.26
N GLY A 342 -0.84 -15.71 -12.97
CA GLY A 342 0.36 -16.16 -13.65
C GLY A 342 1.32 -17.01 -12.81
N PHE A 343 1.08 -17.23 -11.52
CA PHE A 343 1.96 -18.08 -10.68
C PHE A 343 1.55 -19.55 -10.68
N GLU A 344 0.74 -19.95 -11.65
CA GLU A 344 0.25 -21.31 -11.85
C GLU A 344 0.38 -21.65 -13.34
N LEU A 345 0.46 -22.94 -13.66
CA LEU A 345 0.38 -23.40 -15.04
C LEU A 345 -1.09 -23.33 -15.48
N ALA A 346 -1.35 -22.90 -16.71
CA ALA A 346 -2.67 -23.04 -17.30
C ALA A 346 -2.96 -24.55 -17.45
N THR A 347 -4.02 -25.01 -16.81
CA THR A 347 -4.55 -26.37 -16.96
C THR A 347 -5.20 -26.56 -18.32
#